data_AF-A0A355AAP4-F1
#
_entry.id   AF-A0A355AAP4-F1
#
_cell.length_a   1.000
_cell.length_b   1.000
_cell.length_c   1.000
_cell.angle_alpha   90.00
_cell.angle_beta   90.00
_cell.angle_gamma   90.00
#
_symmetry.space_group_name_H-M   'P 1'
#
loop_
_entity.id
_entity.type
_entity.pdbx_description
1 polymer ?
#
loop_
_entity_poly.entity_id
_entity_poly.type
_entity_poly.pdbx_seq_one_letter_code
_entity_poly.pdbx_strand_id
1 'polypeptide(L)'
;AAFKGKNGNYTFLEQEISDCSWLHKVSSNRNLKELLPKGFGIQSFIPNLKDTSTKEAVFYLDVAIPRHGTDTQVTLKIIPFGMHIKSDSLLIYNFSEYDKRANLKDAHNIQQALLILSDKGIEYIYKNKQCKLTESDIKILNRYELNEDKKVINMFHDELHKLKNIYDVYSKIEQQSILLKWDKNKARFIIKEKGNHIEPISFYKFLRSDFLKYWMATC
;
A
#
# COMPACT_ATOMS: atom_id res chain seq x y z
N ALA A 1 -19.02 -13.54 -1.60
CA ALA A 1 -19.13 -14.83 -2.32
C ALA A 1 -19.28 -15.97 -1.31
N ALA A 2 -20.00 -17.03 -1.68
CA ALA A 2 -20.24 -18.20 -0.82
C ALA A 2 -19.59 -19.45 -1.41
N PHE A 3 -18.76 -20.14 -0.63
CA PHE A 3 -17.97 -21.29 -1.06
C PHE A 3 -18.42 -22.55 -0.32
N LYS A 4 -18.94 -23.53 -1.05
CA LYS A 4 -19.46 -24.78 -0.49
C LYS A 4 -18.32 -25.77 -0.22
N GLY A 5 -18.22 -26.28 1.01
CA GLY A 5 -17.37 -27.41 1.37
C GLY A 5 -17.99 -28.76 1.02
N LYS A 6 -17.20 -29.85 1.11
CA LYS A 6 -17.69 -31.22 0.85
C LYS A 6 -18.84 -31.64 1.79
N ASN A 7 -18.85 -31.14 3.02
CA ASN A 7 -19.89 -31.41 4.03
C ASN A 7 -21.17 -30.58 3.84
N GLY A 8 -21.24 -29.74 2.79
CA GLY A 8 -22.40 -28.88 2.54
C GLY A 8 -22.36 -27.51 3.24
N ASN A 9 -21.43 -27.30 4.19
CA ASN A 9 -21.29 -26.01 4.88
C ASN A 9 -20.71 -24.94 3.95
N TYR A 10 -21.13 -23.70 4.15
CA TYR A 10 -20.68 -22.56 3.37
C TYR A 10 -19.67 -21.70 4.14
N THR A 11 -18.61 -21.32 3.45
CA THR A 11 -17.71 -20.25 3.86
C THR A 11 -18.07 -18.99 3.08
N PHE A 12 -18.32 -17.88 3.76
CA PHE A 12 -18.61 -16.59 3.15
C PHE A 12 -17.34 -15.74 3.17
N LEU A 13 -16.99 -15.17 2.02
CA LEU A 13 -15.91 -14.19 1.89
C LEU A 13 -16.52 -12.88 1.38
N GLU A 14 -16.24 -11.81 2.09
CA GLU A 14 -16.82 -10.50 1.83
C GLU A 14 -15.72 -9.46 1.80
N GLN A 15 -15.93 -8.45 0.97
CA GLN A 15 -15.09 -7.27 0.94
C GLN A 15 -15.98 -6.04 1.05
N GLU A 16 -15.67 -5.20 2.02
CA GLU A 16 -16.29 -3.90 2.26
C GLU A 16 -15.30 -2.82 1.85
N ILE A 17 -15.74 -1.88 1.02
CA ILE A 17 -14.94 -0.76 0.54
C ILE A 17 -15.76 0.52 0.71
N SER A 18 -15.17 1.53 1.34
CA SER A 18 -15.69 2.90 1.32
C SER A 18 -14.54 3.84 1.04
N ASP A 19 -14.56 4.45 -0.14
CA ASP A 19 -13.53 5.42 -0.54
C ASP A 19 -13.52 6.65 0.38
N CYS A 20 -14.68 6.99 0.93
CA CYS A 20 -14.85 8.16 1.76
C CYS A 20 -14.28 8.02 3.19
N SER A 21 -14.32 6.81 3.75
CA SER A 21 -13.78 6.53 5.09
C SER A 21 -12.47 5.73 5.04
N TRP A 22 -11.93 5.58 3.82
CA TRP A 22 -10.81 4.70 3.52
C TRP A 22 -10.96 3.32 4.17
N LEU A 23 -12.20 2.84 4.22
CA LEU A 23 -12.49 1.52 4.74
C LEU A 23 -12.15 0.53 3.65
N HIS A 24 -11.19 -0.33 3.95
CA HIS A 24 -11.03 -1.57 3.21
C HIS A 24 -11.04 -2.70 4.22
N LYS A 25 -11.93 -3.66 4.03
CA LYS A 25 -12.06 -4.79 4.95
C LYS A 25 -12.42 -6.04 4.19
N VAL A 26 -11.53 -7.02 4.24
CA VAL A 26 -11.79 -8.40 3.84
C VAL A 26 -12.21 -9.17 5.09
N SER A 27 -13.34 -9.84 5.04
CA SER A 27 -13.86 -10.61 6.17
C SER A 27 -14.47 -11.93 5.74
N SER A 28 -14.63 -12.82 6.72
CA SER A 28 -15.24 -14.12 6.52
C SER A 28 -15.91 -14.61 7.80
N ASN A 29 -16.90 -15.49 7.66
CA ASN A 29 -17.49 -16.23 8.78
C ASN A 29 -16.53 -17.26 9.42
N ARG A 30 -15.31 -17.41 8.87
CA ARG A 30 -14.22 -18.21 9.44
C ARG A 30 -12.93 -17.38 9.47
N ASN A 31 -11.95 -17.82 10.26
CA ASN A 31 -10.67 -17.13 10.34
C ASN A 31 -9.96 -17.12 8.97
N LEU A 32 -9.60 -15.93 8.45
CA LEU A 32 -8.93 -15.79 7.15
C LEU A 32 -7.62 -16.61 7.06
N LYS A 33 -6.87 -16.76 8.15
CA LYS A 33 -5.63 -17.56 8.17
C LYS A 33 -5.89 -19.05 7.95
N GLU A 34 -7.08 -19.54 8.31
CA GLU A 34 -7.49 -20.91 8.06
C GLU A 34 -7.97 -21.11 6.62
N LEU A 35 -8.52 -20.06 5.99
CA LEU A 35 -9.10 -20.08 4.65
C LEU A 35 -8.10 -19.84 3.54
N LEU A 36 -7.19 -18.87 3.71
CA LEU A 36 -6.14 -18.56 2.73
C LEU A 36 -5.11 -19.70 2.70
N PRO A 37 -4.31 -19.90 1.64
CA PRO A 37 -3.31 -20.96 1.58
C PRO A 37 -2.38 -21.03 2.80
N LYS A 38 -1.80 -22.20 3.08
CA LYS A 38 -0.90 -22.36 4.23
C LYS A 38 0.35 -21.50 4.00
N GLY A 39 0.72 -20.69 5.00
CA GLY A 39 1.82 -19.73 4.85
C GLY A 39 1.50 -18.56 3.91
N PHE A 40 0.22 -18.28 3.63
CA PHE A 40 -0.17 -17.12 2.84
C PHE A 40 0.04 -15.82 3.62
N GLY A 41 0.66 -14.83 3.00
CA GLY A 41 1.02 -13.56 3.63
C GLY A 41 1.85 -12.68 2.67
N ILE A 42 2.57 -11.69 3.20
CA ILE A 42 3.41 -10.81 2.36
C ILE A 42 4.47 -11.59 1.57
N GLN A 43 4.99 -12.68 2.14
CA GLN A 43 5.92 -13.61 1.49
C GLN A 43 5.33 -14.32 0.25
N SER A 44 4.00 -14.35 0.12
CA SER A 44 3.36 -14.86 -1.10
C SER A 44 3.57 -13.93 -2.29
N PHE A 45 3.88 -12.65 -2.05
CA PHE A 45 4.16 -11.62 -3.05
C PHE A 45 5.64 -11.21 -3.09
N ILE A 46 6.34 -11.35 -1.95
CA ILE A 46 7.77 -11.05 -1.79
C ILE A 46 8.49 -12.26 -1.17
N PRO A 47 8.80 -13.32 -1.95
CA PRO A 47 9.32 -14.58 -1.41
C PRO A 47 10.64 -14.44 -0.64
N ASN A 48 11.48 -13.48 -1.04
CA ASN A 48 12.82 -13.25 -0.49
C ASN A 48 12.86 -12.18 0.62
N LEU A 49 11.70 -11.80 1.18
CA LEU A 49 11.65 -10.80 2.24
C LEU A 49 12.28 -11.34 3.53
N LYS A 50 13.41 -10.76 3.94
CA LYS A 50 14.07 -11.04 5.21
C LYS A 50 13.55 -10.07 6.26
N ASP A 51 13.03 -10.60 7.36
CA ASP A 51 12.39 -9.88 8.47
C ASP A 51 11.10 -9.13 8.07
N THR A 52 10.02 -9.41 8.77
CA THR A 52 8.71 -8.77 8.57
C THR A 52 8.34 -7.86 9.73
N SER A 53 9.22 -7.72 10.73
CA SER A 53 8.96 -6.83 11.87
C SER A 53 8.98 -5.38 11.40
N THR A 54 7.79 -4.81 11.34
CA THR A 54 7.54 -3.41 11.04
C THR A 54 6.64 -2.87 12.14
N LYS A 55 6.65 -1.55 12.33
CA LYS A 55 5.70 -0.88 13.22
C LYS A 55 4.43 -0.45 12.48
N GLU A 56 4.46 -0.50 11.15
CA GLU A 56 3.40 -0.02 10.27
C GLU A 56 3.13 -1.00 9.14
N ALA A 57 1.85 -1.18 8.81
CA ALA A 57 1.42 -1.88 7.62
C ALA A 57 1.66 -1.00 6.40
N VAL A 58 2.10 -1.63 5.32
CA VAL A 58 2.35 -0.96 4.03
C VAL A 58 1.35 -1.43 2.98
N PHE A 59 0.86 -2.66 3.10
CA PHE A 59 0.00 -3.29 2.11
C PHE A 59 -1.29 -3.83 2.70
N TYR A 60 -2.29 -3.87 1.85
CA TYR A 60 -3.53 -4.58 2.09
C TYR A 60 -3.88 -5.51 0.92
N LEU A 61 -4.77 -6.46 1.16
CA LEU A 61 -5.30 -7.33 0.11
C LEU A 61 -6.60 -6.80 -0.42
N ASP A 62 -6.64 -6.58 -1.72
CA ASP A 62 -7.87 -6.39 -2.49
C ASP A 62 -8.30 -7.71 -3.12
N VAL A 63 -9.55 -8.10 -2.91
CA VAL A 63 -10.10 -9.40 -3.27
C VAL A 63 -11.23 -9.22 -4.27
N ALA A 64 -11.03 -9.74 -5.48
CA ALA A 64 -12.08 -9.80 -6.49
C ALA A 64 -13.08 -10.90 -6.11
N ILE A 65 -14.19 -10.50 -5.49
CA ILE A 65 -15.26 -11.42 -5.07
C ILE A 65 -15.95 -12.00 -6.32
N PRO A 66 -15.86 -13.32 -6.58
CA PRO A 66 -16.43 -13.89 -7.79
C PRO A 66 -17.96 -13.86 -7.75
N ARG A 67 -18.58 -13.45 -8.88
CA ARG A 67 -20.03 -13.59 -9.11
C ARG A 67 -20.41 -14.98 -9.62
N HIS A 68 -19.51 -15.59 -10.40
CA HIS A 68 -19.64 -16.95 -10.93
C HIS A 68 -18.35 -17.73 -10.68
N GLY A 69 -18.48 -19.02 -10.39
CA GLY A 69 -17.34 -19.88 -10.07
C GLY A 69 -16.76 -19.62 -8.68
N THR A 70 -15.56 -20.16 -8.44
CA THR A 70 -14.89 -20.10 -7.13
C THR A 70 -13.47 -19.54 -7.22
N ASP A 71 -13.03 -19.16 -8.41
CA ASP A 71 -11.72 -18.57 -8.61
C ASP A 71 -11.77 -17.13 -8.10
N THR A 72 -10.84 -16.80 -7.20
CA THR A 72 -10.83 -15.54 -6.46
C THR A 72 -9.45 -14.92 -6.63
N GLN A 73 -9.37 -13.78 -7.29
CA GLN A 73 -8.13 -13.06 -7.43
C GLN A 73 -7.89 -12.20 -6.20
N VAL A 74 -6.70 -12.32 -5.61
CA VAL A 74 -6.22 -11.43 -4.56
C VAL A 74 -5.09 -10.58 -5.12
N THR A 75 -5.15 -9.27 -4.88
CA THR A 75 -4.20 -8.28 -5.38
C THR A 75 -3.61 -7.54 -4.21
N LEU A 76 -2.29 -7.47 -4.13
CA LEU A 76 -1.57 -6.68 -3.15
C LEU A 76 -1.64 -5.20 -3.57
N LYS A 77 -2.19 -4.36 -2.69
CA LYS A 77 -2.27 -2.91 -2.88
C LYS A 77 -1.54 -2.20 -1.74
N ILE A 78 -1.01 -1.02 -2.04
CA ILE A 78 -0.35 -0.16 -1.06
C ILE A 78 -1.42 0.59 -0.27
N ILE A 79 -1.27 0.62 1.06
CA ILE A 79 -2.07 1.48 1.93
C ILE A 79 -1.70 2.93 1.62
N PRO A 80 -2.69 3.82 1.42
CA PRO A 80 -2.48 5.26 1.33
C PRO A 80 -1.45 5.77 2.35
N PHE A 81 -0.44 6.52 1.88
CA PHE A 81 0.70 6.91 2.69
C PHE A 81 0.28 7.69 3.95
N GLY A 82 -0.71 8.58 3.84
CA GLY A 82 -1.17 9.41 4.95
C GLY A 82 -1.89 8.69 6.08
N MET A 83 -2.18 7.38 5.94
CA MET A 83 -2.99 6.65 6.92
C MET A 83 -2.22 6.09 8.11
N HIS A 84 -0.90 5.88 8.00
CA HIS A 84 -0.03 5.41 9.09
C HIS A 84 -0.64 4.30 9.97
N ILE A 85 -0.93 3.14 9.37
CA ILE A 85 -1.58 2.03 10.08
C ILE A 85 -0.58 1.25 10.91
N LYS A 86 -0.67 1.34 12.25
CA LYS A 86 0.17 0.54 13.15
C LYS A 86 -0.14 -0.96 13.02
N SER A 87 0.90 -1.77 12.87
CA SER A 87 0.77 -3.22 12.69
C SER A 87 2.12 -3.90 12.87
N ASP A 88 2.12 -5.10 13.42
CA ASP A 88 3.30 -5.99 13.51
C ASP A 88 3.56 -6.76 12.19
N SER A 89 2.78 -6.46 11.14
CA SER A 89 2.84 -7.09 9.82
C SER A 89 2.74 -6.04 8.72
N LEU A 90 3.56 -6.18 7.68
CA LEU A 90 3.51 -5.36 6.46
C LEU A 90 2.19 -5.50 5.69
N LEU A 91 1.52 -6.64 5.84
CA LEU A 91 0.25 -6.94 5.19
C LEU A 91 -0.88 -7.04 6.21
N ILE A 92 -1.98 -6.33 5.96
CA ILE A 92 -3.21 -6.39 6.74
C ILE A 92 -4.42 -6.70 5.85
N TYR A 93 -5.53 -7.10 6.48
CA TYR A 93 -6.78 -7.46 5.79
C TYR A 93 -7.89 -6.43 6.03
N ASN A 94 -7.66 -5.49 6.93
CA ASN A 94 -8.61 -4.43 7.23
C ASN A 94 -7.88 -3.17 7.68
N PHE A 95 -8.38 -2.03 7.25
CA PHE A 95 -8.03 -0.71 7.77
C PHE A 95 -9.18 0.25 7.51
N SER A 96 -9.16 1.36 8.24
CA SER A 96 -10.09 2.47 8.08
C SER A 96 -9.45 3.74 8.64
N GLU A 97 -9.81 4.89 8.08
CA GLU A 97 -9.45 6.19 8.62
C GLU A 97 -10.31 6.48 9.86
N TYR A 98 -9.99 5.90 11.02
CA TYR A 98 -10.79 6.11 12.25
C TYR A 98 -10.32 7.30 13.10
N ASP A 99 -9.29 8.04 12.68
CA ASP A 99 -8.70 9.10 13.49
C ASP A 99 -8.39 10.32 12.62
N LYS A 100 -9.08 11.43 12.88
CA LYS A 100 -8.98 12.74 12.20
C LYS A 100 -7.63 13.44 12.43
N ARG A 101 -6.51 12.70 12.40
CA ARG A 101 -5.17 13.15 12.81
C ARG A 101 -4.15 13.20 11.69
N ALA A 102 -4.57 13.17 10.43
CA ALA A 102 -3.67 13.58 9.36
C ALA A 102 -3.47 15.10 9.49
N ASN A 103 -2.26 15.56 9.82
CA ASN A 103 -1.91 16.98 9.71
C ASN A 103 -1.92 17.35 8.22
N LEU A 104 -3.06 17.88 7.79
CA LEU A 104 -3.57 17.89 6.42
C LEU A 104 -2.88 18.87 5.46
N LYS A 105 -2.26 19.96 5.94
CA LYS A 105 -1.74 21.00 5.05
C LYS A 105 -0.43 20.60 4.37
N ASP A 106 0.53 20.11 5.14
CA ASP A 106 1.87 19.87 4.63
C ASP A 106 1.95 18.60 3.77
N ALA A 107 1.16 17.57 4.09
CA ALA A 107 1.07 16.36 3.28
C ALA A 107 0.57 16.65 1.85
N HIS A 108 -0.44 17.52 1.72
CA HIS A 108 -0.89 18.01 0.41
C HIS A 108 0.23 18.69 -0.35
N ASN A 109 0.87 19.65 0.31
CA ASN A 109 1.90 20.48 -0.27
C ASN A 109 3.11 19.65 -0.74
N ILE A 110 3.53 18.67 0.08
CA ILE A 110 4.57 17.71 -0.29
C ILE A 110 4.16 16.92 -1.53
N GLN A 111 2.95 16.38 -1.58
CA GLN A 111 2.47 15.63 -2.75
C GLN A 111 2.53 16.49 -4.02
N GLN A 112 2.00 17.70 -3.96
CA GLN A 112 1.96 18.61 -5.09
C GLN A 112 3.38 19.00 -5.55
N ALA A 113 4.29 19.25 -4.60
CA ALA A 113 5.69 19.52 -4.93
C ALA A 113 6.35 18.31 -5.62
N LEU A 114 6.14 17.08 -5.13
CA LEU A 114 6.72 15.86 -5.70
C LEU A 114 6.30 15.60 -7.15
N LEU A 115 5.09 16.00 -7.54
CA LEU A 115 4.59 15.86 -8.91
C LEU A 115 5.36 16.73 -9.91
N ILE A 116 5.92 17.86 -9.45
CA ILE A 116 6.49 18.91 -10.32
C ILE A 116 8.00 19.01 -10.17
N LEU A 117 8.55 18.70 -8.99
CA LEU A 117 9.99 18.72 -8.75
C LEU A 117 10.74 17.79 -9.70
N SER A 118 11.93 18.23 -10.10
CA SER A 118 12.86 17.39 -10.85
C SER A 118 13.35 16.22 -10.00
N ASP A 119 13.74 15.11 -10.63
CA ASP A 119 14.32 13.95 -9.93
C ASP A 119 15.55 14.35 -9.08
N LYS A 120 16.39 15.25 -9.61
CA LYS A 120 17.53 15.80 -8.87
C LYS A 120 17.11 16.68 -7.68
N GLY A 121 16.06 17.47 -7.84
CA GLY A 121 15.48 18.28 -6.75
C GLY A 121 15.02 17.40 -5.59
N ILE A 122 14.28 16.33 -5.90
CA ILE A 122 13.86 15.31 -4.92
C ILE A 122 15.09 14.66 -4.26
N GLU A 123 16.10 14.27 -5.05
CA GLU A 123 17.33 13.69 -4.55
C GLU A 123 18.08 14.61 -3.57
N TYR A 124 18.13 15.92 -3.87
CA TYR A 124 18.79 16.90 -3.01
C TYR A 124 18.05 17.08 -1.68
N ILE A 125 16.72 17.11 -1.68
CA ILE A 125 15.93 17.17 -0.44
C ILE A 125 16.13 15.87 0.36
N TYR A 126 16.04 14.71 -0.31
CA TYR A 126 16.30 13.41 0.31
C TYR A 126 17.70 13.32 0.92
N LYS A 127 18.73 13.90 0.30
CA LYS A 127 20.10 13.90 0.84
C LYS A 127 20.40 15.06 1.79
N ASN A 128 19.40 15.88 2.12
CA ASN A 128 19.54 17.12 2.89
C ASN A 128 20.59 18.09 2.32
N LYS A 129 20.67 18.21 0.99
CA LYS A 129 21.59 19.07 0.22
C LYS A 129 20.86 20.27 -0.38
N GLN A 130 20.14 21.01 0.45
CA GLN A 130 19.25 22.10 0.02
C GLN A 130 19.98 23.22 -0.72
N CYS A 131 21.26 23.46 -0.40
CA CYS A 131 22.12 24.42 -1.11
C CYS A 131 22.37 24.09 -2.60
N LYS A 132 22.00 22.89 -3.05
CA LYS A 132 22.13 22.46 -4.46
C LYS A 132 20.84 22.57 -5.27
N LEU A 133 19.75 23.01 -4.65
CA LEU A 133 18.48 23.21 -5.33
C LEU A 133 18.60 24.31 -6.38
N THR A 134 17.99 24.09 -7.53
CA THR A 134 17.94 25.12 -8.58
C THR A 134 16.94 26.20 -8.18
N GLU A 135 16.99 27.37 -8.83
CA GLU A 135 15.97 28.41 -8.66
C GLU A 135 14.56 27.89 -8.97
N SER A 136 14.43 26.97 -9.94
CA SER A 136 13.15 26.33 -10.26
C SER A 136 12.64 25.47 -9.12
N ASP A 137 13.50 24.65 -8.52
CA ASP A 137 13.11 23.81 -7.38
C ASP A 137 12.71 24.69 -6.18
N ILE A 138 13.47 25.75 -5.90
CA ILE A 138 13.17 26.72 -4.82
C ILE A 138 11.81 27.39 -5.06
N LYS A 139 11.52 27.81 -6.30
CA LYS A 139 10.21 28.39 -6.65
C LYS A 139 9.05 27.42 -6.41
N ILE A 140 9.24 26.13 -6.70
CA ILE A 140 8.24 25.10 -6.42
C ILE A 140 8.04 24.95 -4.91
N LEU A 141 9.14 24.83 -4.15
CA LEU A 141 9.05 24.66 -2.70
C LEU A 141 8.40 25.88 -2.02
N ASN A 142 8.76 27.10 -2.42
CA ASN A 142 8.13 28.32 -1.90
C ASN A 142 6.64 28.40 -2.24
N ARG A 143 6.24 27.97 -3.45
CA ARG A 143 4.82 27.94 -3.86
C ARG A 143 3.96 27.07 -2.93
N TYR A 144 4.53 25.99 -2.43
CA TYR A 144 3.85 25.04 -1.54
C TYR A 144 4.25 25.23 -0.07
N GLU A 145 4.85 26.37 0.28
CA GLU A 145 5.25 26.70 1.66
C GLU A 145 6.24 25.68 2.28
N LEU A 146 6.98 24.93 1.46
CA LEU A 146 7.89 23.85 1.90
C LEU A 146 9.33 24.31 2.18
N ASN A 147 9.60 25.61 2.04
CA ASN A 147 10.92 26.23 2.23
C ASN A 147 10.83 27.53 3.06
N GLU A 148 9.75 27.70 3.82
CA GLU A 148 9.56 28.86 4.70
C GLU A 148 10.47 28.82 5.93
N ASP A 149 10.70 27.62 6.48
CA ASP A 149 11.63 27.42 7.59
C ASP A 149 12.37 26.07 7.50
N LYS A 150 13.40 25.93 8.34
CA LYS A 150 14.21 24.71 8.43
C LYS A 150 13.41 23.49 8.91
N LYS A 151 12.33 23.69 9.65
CA LYS A 151 11.52 22.61 10.22
C LYS A 151 10.67 21.94 9.15
N VAL A 152 10.03 22.72 8.28
CA VAL A 152 9.18 22.19 7.18
C VAL A 152 10.02 21.39 6.18
N ILE A 153 11.19 21.90 5.81
CA ILE A 153 12.06 21.18 4.87
C ILE A 153 12.67 19.90 5.46
N ASN A 154 12.95 19.88 6.77
CA ASN A 154 13.37 18.66 7.48
C ASN A 154 12.23 17.64 7.54
N MET A 155 11.00 18.07 7.78
CA MET A 155 9.84 17.19 7.71
C MET A 155 9.67 16.60 6.30
N PHE A 156 9.84 17.40 5.23
CA PHE A 156 9.80 16.86 3.86
C PHE A 156 10.92 15.82 3.63
N HIS A 157 12.13 16.08 4.13
CA HIS A 157 13.21 15.10 4.12
C HIS A 157 12.82 13.78 4.83
N ASP A 158 12.22 13.86 6.01
CA ASP A 158 11.77 12.69 6.78
C ASP A 158 10.67 11.89 6.05
N GLU A 159 9.71 12.58 5.43
CA GLU A 159 8.66 11.93 4.64
C GLU A 159 9.23 11.22 3.40
N LEU A 160 10.23 11.79 2.72
CA LEU A 160 10.92 11.12 1.62
C LEU A 160 11.63 9.84 2.09
N HIS A 161 12.20 9.83 3.30
CA HIS A 161 12.79 8.62 3.88
C HIS A 161 11.76 7.53 4.14
N LYS A 162 10.59 7.88 4.69
CA LYS A 162 9.49 6.92 4.87
C LYS A 162 9.02 6.34 3.54
N LEU A 163 8.82 7.19 2.53
CA LEU A 163 8.44 6.75 1.19
C LEU A 163 9.51 5.88 0.54
N LYS A 164 10.79 6.19 0.77
CA LYS A 164 11.90 5.38 0.27
C LYS A 164 11.87 3.97 0.87
N ASN A 165 11.60 3.85 2.17
CA ASN A 165 11.44 2.54 2.81
C ASN A 165 10.26 1.75 2.22
N ILE A 166 9.12 2.40 1.99
CA ILE A 166 7.96 1.77 1.33
C ILE A 166 8.33 1.31 -0.07
N TYR A 167 8.99 2.17 -0.86
CA TYR A 167 9.45 1.85 -2.19
C TYR A 167 10.42 0.67 -2.21
N ASP A 168 11.38 0.60 -1.27
CA ASP A 168 12.36 -0.48 -1.21
C ASP A 168 11.73 -1.84 -0.88
N VAL A 169 10.58 -1.85 -0.22
CA VAL A 169 9.77 -3.08 -0.06
C VAL A 169 8.94 -3.34 -1.31
N TYR A 170 8.27 -2.31 -1.85
CA TYR A 170 7.47 -2.43 -3.07
C TYR A 170 8.28 -2.95 -4.26
N SER A 171 9.53 -2.48 -4.44
CA SER A 171 10.41 -2.87 -5.53
C SER A 171 10.85 -4.34 -5.47
N LYS A 172 10.57 -5.04 -4.37
CA LYS A 172 10.85 -6.47 -4.20
C LYS A 172 9.64 -7.35 -4.52
N ILE A 173 8.48 -6.77 -4.80
CA ILE A 173 7.28 -7.53 -5.14
C ILE A 173 7.50 -8.23 -6.48
N GLU A 174 7.42 -9.56 -6.45
CA GLU A 174 7.58 -10.38 -7.64
C GLU A 174 6.28 -10.51 -8.43
N GLN A 175 5.12 -10.55 -7.77
CA GLN A 175 3.82 -10.52 -8.44
C GLN A 175 2.84 -9.66 -7.65
N GLN A 176 1.99 -8.91 -8.34
CA GLN A 176 0.98 -8.08 -7.65
C GLN A 176 -0.27 -8.87 -7.30
N SER A 177 -0.58 -9.92 -8.06
CA SER A 177 -1.82 -10.69 -7.89
C SER A 177 -1.56 -12.19 -7.80
N ILE A 178 -2.48 -12.89 -7.14
CA ILE A 178 -2.49 -14.34 -7.03
C ILE A 178 -3.92 -14.80 -7.28
N LEU A 179 -4.10 -15.77 -8.17
CA LEU A 179 -5.38 -16.41 -8.39
C LEU A 179 -5.52 -17.58 -7.41
N LEU A 180 -6.53 -17.51 -6.56
CA LEU A 180 -6.88 -18.56 -5.62
C LEU A 180 -8.01 -19.41 -6.20
N LYS A 181 -7.95 -20.72 -5.96
CA LYS A 181 -9.04 -21.65 -6.25
C LYS A 181 -9.53 -22.28 -4.96
N TRP A 182 -10.85 -22.42 -4.83
CA TRP A 182 -11.45 -23.12 -3.70
C TRP A 182 -11.25 -24.64 -3.80
N ASP A 183 -10.63 -25.24 -2.79
CA ASP A 183 -10.58 -26.68 -2.60
C ASP A 183 -11.76 -27.12 -1.72
N LYS A 184 -12.77 -27.74 -2.35
CA LYS A 184 -13.98 -28.23 -1.67
C LYS A 184 -13.68 -29.30 -0.62
N ASN A 185 -12.65 -30.12 -0.81
CA ASN A 185 -12.31 -31.20 0.11
C ASN A 185 -11.70 -30.66 1.40
N LYS A 186 -10.86 -29.63 1.28
CA LYS A 186 -10.19 -28.97 2.42
C LYS A 186 -10.98 -27.80 2.99
N ALA A 187 -12.04 -27.36 2.30
CA ALA A 187 -12.78 -26.14 2.58
C ALA A 187 -11.83 -24.94 2.81
N ARG A 188 -10.87 -24.78 1.88
CA ARG A 188 -9.78 -23.81 1.92
C ARG A 188 -9.38 -23.38 0.51
N PHE A 189 -8.83 -22.18 0.36
CA PHE A 189 -8.19 -21.75 -0.87
C PHE A 189 -6.80 -22.38 -1.07
N ILE A 190 -6.49 -22.69 -2.32
CA ILE A 190 -5.16 -23.05 -2.80
C ILE A 190 -4.71 -22.06 -3.87
N ILE A 191 -3.40 -21.87 -4.01
CA ILE A 191 -2.84 -21.06 -5.09
C ILE A 191 -3.06 -21.83 -6.39
N LYS A 192 -3.80 -21.23 -7.32
CA LYS A 192 -3.99 -21.75 -8.67
C LYS A 192 -2.91 -21.21 -9.61
N GLU A 193 -2.69 -19.90 -9.57
CA GLU A 193 -1.78 -19.19 -10.46
C GLU A 193 -1.24 -17.94 -9.77
N LYS A 194 -0.01 -17.55 -10.11
CA LYS A 194 0.58 -16.27 -9.72
C LYS A 194 0.43 -15.32 -10.91
N GLY A 195 0.04 -14.08 -10.64
CA GLY A 195 -0.08 -13.06 -11.67
C GLY A 195 1.27 -12.67 -12.27
N ASN A 196 1.21 -11.77 -13.25
CA ASN A 196 2.40 -11.31 -13.95
C ASN A 196 3.39 -10.62 -13.01
N HIS A 197 4.66 -10.69 -13.43
CA HIS A 197 5.72 -9.94 -12.78
C HIS A 197 5.46 -8.44 -12.89
N ILE A 198 5.74 -7.70 -11.81
CA ILE A 198 5.63 -6.24 -11.83
C ILE A 198 6.89 -5.69 -12.49
N GLU A 199 6.74 -4.88 -13.52
CA GLU A 199 7.89 -4.18 -14.10
C GLU A 199 8.50 -3.23 -13.06
N PRO A 200 9.84 -3.25 -12.88
CA PRO A 200 10.48 -2.37 -11.92
C PRO A 200 10.30 -0.91 -12.35
N ILE A 201 9.80 -0.09 -11.43
CA ILE A 201 9.73 1.37 -11.59
C ILE A 201 10.80 2.03 -10.73
N SER A 202 11.31 3.19 -11.17
CA SER A 202 12.22 4.00 -10.37
C SER A 202 11.51 4.59 -9.15
N PHE A 203 12.26 4.97 -8.13
CA PHE A 203 11.72 5.65 -6.95
C PHE A 203 10.94 6.92 -7.34
N TYR A 204 11.44 7.70 -8.30
CA TYR A 204 10.76 8.92 -8.73
C TYR A 204 9.48 8.64 -9.52
N LYS A 205 9.43 7.56 -10.31
CA LYS A 205 8.19 7.12 -10.97
C LYS A 205 7.19 6.58 -9.94
N PHE A 206 7.67 5.91 -8.90
CA PHE A 206 6.85 5.49 -7.76
C PHE A 206 6.23 6.69 -7.03
N LEU A 207 7.02 7.73 -6.72
CA LEU A 207 6.56 8.97 -6.08
C LEU A 207 5.45 9.70 -6.86
N ARG A 208 5.45 9.58 -8.18
CA ARG A 208 4.47 10.18 -9.08
C ARG A 208 3.38 9.21 -9.55
N SER A 209 3.38 7.99 -9.01
CA SER A 209 2.41 6.98 -9.39
C SER A 209 1.06 7.20 -8.72
N ASP A 210 0.01 6.73 -9.38
CA ASP A 210 -1.35 6.77 -8.85
C ASP A 210 -1.52 5.98 -7.54
N PHE A 211 -0.56 5.10 -7.21
CA PHE A 211 -0.58 4.33 -5.96
C PHE A 211 -0.44 5.21 -4.71
N LEU A 212 0.16 6.40 -4.85
CA LEU A 212 0.36 7.36 -3.76
C LEU A 212 -0.68 8.48 -3.77
N LYS A 213 -1.79 8.36 -4.52
CA LYS A 213 -2.79 9.43 -4.69
C LYS A 213 -3.33 10.01 -3.38
N TYR A 214 -3.21 9.28 -2.26
CA TYR A 214 -3.84 9.63 -1.00
C TYR A 214 -2.80 9.85 0.10
N TRP A 215 -2.20 11.04 0.05
CA TRP A 215 -1.43 11.66 1.14
C TRP A 215 -2.31 12.20 2.25
N MET A 216 -3.56 12.49 1.90
CA MET A 216 -4.62 12.87 2.81
C MET A 216 -5.79 11.95 2.52
N ALA A 217 -6.45 11.55 3.60
CA ALA A 217 -7.72 10.90 3.49
C ALA A 217 -8.80 12.00 3.42
N THR A 218 -9.37 12.20 2.24
CA THR A 218 -10.42 13.21 2.00
C THR A 218 -11.54 12.59 1.16
N CYS A 219 -12.78 12.70 1.65
CA CYS A 219 -13.90 13.04 0.79
C CYS A 219 -13.81 14.55 0.49
#